data_AF-A0A7X8EI16-F1
#
_entry.id   AF-A0A7X8EI16-F1
#
_cell.length_a   1.000
_cell.length_b   1.000
_cell.length_c   1.000
_cell.angle_alpha   90.00
_cell.angle_beta   90.00
_cell.angle_gamma   90.00
#
_symmetry.space_group_name_H-M   'P 1'
#
loop_
_entity.id
_entity.type
_entity.pdbx_description
1 polymer ?
#
loop_
_entity_poly.entity_id
_entity_poly.type
_entity_poly.pdbx_seq_one_letter_code
_entity_poly.pdbx_strand_id
1 'polypeptide(L)'
;MEIKEFWVDSESYFYGEIVKIGGRRRAYIHLATDRHGVLAIETPKDFLKDYKGNLLYKTFGINTKYKQHYPTFKIDKSRLKFVELIDYDPTWDEEYLDNLIKKATKNWAKIEDKDTWLRMIRGYEDYEE
;
A
#
# COMPACT_ATOMS: atom_id res chain seq x y z
N MET A 1 -10.64 0.72 -28.70
CA MET A 1 -10.47 -0.56 -27.97
C MET A 1 -11.29 -0.50 -26.70
N GLU A 2 -12.38 -1.28 -26.56
CA GLU A 2 -13.14 -1.34 -25.31
C GLU A 2 -12.29 -2.05 -24.25
N ILE A 3 -11.82 -1.29 -23.24
CA ILE A 3 -11.22 -1.89 -22.05
C ILE A 3 -12.38 -2.55 -21.30
N LYS A 4 -12.51 -3.88 -21.41
CA LYS A 4 -13.42 -4.65 -20.55
C LYS A 4 -13.12 -4.24 -19.10
N GLU A 5 -14.12 -3.80 -18.37
CA GLU A 5 -13.97 -3.51 -16.94
C GLU A 5 -13.65 -4.82 -16.20
N PHE A 6 -12.50 -4.90 -15.54
CA PHE A 6 -12.17 -6.04 -14.69
C PHE A 6 -11.54 -5.63 -13.35
N TRP A 7 -11.73 -6.52 -12.38
CA TRP A 7 -11.15 -6.44 -11.05
C TRP A 7 -9.79 -7.14 -11.05
N VAL A 8 -8.73 -6.37 -10.83
CA VAL A 8 -7.35 -6.88 -10.75
C VAL A 8 -6.96 -7.19 -9.32
N ASP A 9 -6.07 -8.17 -9.13
CA ASP A 9 -5.38 -8.33 -7.84
C ASP A 9 -4.43 -7.14 -7.64
N SER A 10 -4.42 -6.62 -6.42
CA SER A 10 -3.62 -5.46 -6.04
C SER A 10 -3.13 -5.61 -4.61
N GLU A 11 -2.04 -4.93 -4.31
CA GLU A 11 -1.40 -4.91 -2.99
C GLU A 11 -0.92 -3.49 -2.72
N SER A 12 -1.27 -2.94 -1.56
CA SER A 12 -0.82 -1.60 -1.16
C SER A 12 -0.89 -1.42 0.35
N TYR A 13 -0.22 -0.36 0.81
CA TYR A 13 -0.21 0.05 2.21
C TYR A 13 -1.38 1.00 2.50
N PHE A 14 -2.19 0.65 3.50
CA PHE A 14 -3.16 1.56 4.09
C PHE A 14 -2.67 2.05 5.44
N TYR A 15 -2.75 3.35 5.67
CA TYR A 15 -2.36 3.97 6.93
C TYR A 15 -3.58 4.50 7.67
N GLY A 16 -3.60 4.34 8.99
CA GLY A 16 -4.71 4.80 9.81
C GLY A 16 -4.62 4.32 11.25
N GLU A 17 -5.60 4.71 12.06
CA GLU A 17 -5.72 4.27 13.44
C GLU A 17 -6.42 2.91 13.52
N ILE A 18 -5.88 1.97 14.30
CA ILE A 18 -6.57 0.70 14.55
C ILE A 18 -7.63 0.90 15.65
N VAL A 19 -8.90 0.92 15.26
CA VAL A 19 -10.03 1.21 16.18
C VAL A 19 -10.67 -0.03 16.77
N LYS A 20 -10.48 -1.20 16.15
CA LYS A 20 -11.06 -2.47 16.61
C LYS A 20 -10.26 -3.66 16.08
N ILE A 21 -10.11 -4.70 16.91
CA ILE A 21 -9.37 -5.91 16.57
C ILE A 21 -10.12 -7.13 17.09
N GLY A 22 -10.04 -8.24 16.34
CA GLY A 22 -10.42 -9.57 16.81
C GLY A 22 -11.52 -10.23 15.97
N GLY A 23 -12.06 -11.34 16.48
CA GLY A 23 -13.16 -12.06 15.86
C GLY A 23 -13.16 -13.55 16.18
N ARG A 24 -14.36 -14.12 16.33
CA ARG A 24 -14.53 -15.50 16.83
C ARG A 24 -14.14 -16.56 15.80
N ARG A 25 -14.61 -16.46 14.55
CA ARG A 25 -14.27 -17.43 13.48
C ARG A 25 -13.13 -16.91 12.62
N ARG A 26 -13.33 -15.75 12.00
CA ARG A 26 -12.31 -14.96 11.30
C ARG A 26 -11.96 -13.75 12.15
N ALA A 27 -10.68 -13.38 12.20
CA ALA A 27 -10.23 -12.19 12.89
C ALA A 27 -9.98 -11.05 11.91
N TYR A 28 -10.19 -9.82 12.38
CA TYR A 28 -10.06 -8.62 11.58
C TYR A 28 -9.31 -7.55 12.37
N ILE A 29 -8.57 -6.72 11.64
CA ILE A 29 -8.14 -5.39 12.08
C ILE A 29 -9.05 -4.38 11.39
N HIS A 30 -9.68 -3.50 12.15
CA HIS A 30 -10.45 -2.37 11.64
C HIS A 30 -9.58 -1.12 11.67
N LEU A 31 -9.12 -0.70 10.50
CA LEU A 31 -8.24 0.44 10.32
C LEU A 31 -9.06 1.66 9.89
N ALA A 32 -9.14 2.69 10.72
CA ALA A 32 -9.75 3.97 10.39
C ALA A 32 -8.76 4.80 9.56
N THR A 33 -9.05 4.96 8.27
CA THR A 33 -8.23 5.70 7.32
C THR A 33 -8.89 7.03 6.94
N ASP A 34 -8.09 8.05 6.62
CA ASP A 34 -8.60 9.36 6.23
C ASP A 34 -9.39 9.34 4.91
N ARG A 35 -8.94 8.51 3.95
CA ARG A 35 -9.48 8.49 2.58
C ARG A 35 -10.54 7.42 2.34
N HIS A 36 -10.48 6.31 3.06
CA HIS A 36 -11.33 5.15 2.78
C HIS A 36 -12.26 4.78 3.95
N GLY A 37 -12.32 5.62 4.99
CA GLY A 37 -13.07 5.30 6.20
C GLY A 37 -12.49 4.08 6.90
N VAL A 38 -13.35 3.30 7.57
CA VAL A 38 -12.92 2.09 8.28
C VAL A 38 -12.79 0.91 7.32
N LEU A 39 -11.58 0.38 7.19
CA LEU A 39 -11.26 -0.83 6.44
C LEU A 39 -11.22 -2.04 7.38
N ALA A 40 -12.03 -3.06 7.11
CA ALA A 40 -12.00 -4.32 7.86
C ALA A 40 -11.09 -5.32 7.16
N ILE A 41 -9.85 -5.44 7.63
CA ILE A 41 -8.79 -6.24 7.02
C ILE A 41 -8.74 -7.61 7.70
N GLU A 42 -9.03 -8.67 6.96
CA GLU A 42 -8.98 -10.03 7.50
C GLU A 42 -7.54 -10.40 7.86
N THR A 43 -7.32 -10.76 9.12
CA THR A 43 -5.99 -10.92 9.72
C THR A 43 -5.85 -12.31 10.33
N PRO A 44 -4.71 -12.99 10.17
CA PRO A 44 -4.43 -14.25 10.86
C PRO A 44 -4.57 -14.11 12.37
N LYS A 45 -5.24 -15.06 13.03
CA LYS A 45 -5.40 -15.04 14.49
C LYS A 45 -4.06 -15.15 15.22
N ASP A 46 -3.15 -15.96 14.68
CA ASP A 46 -1.85 -16.19 15.31
C ASP A 46 -1.01 -14.91 15.34
N PHE A 47 -1.08 -14.07 14.29
CA PHE A 47 -0.48 -12.74 14.30
C PHE A 47 -0.97 -11.90 15.49
N LEU A 48 -2.29 -11.82 15.69
CA LEU A 48 -2.87 -11.05 16.80
C LEU A 48 -2.54 -11.62 18.17
N LYS A 49 -2.38 -12.95 18.28
CA LYS A 49 -2.04 -13.65 19.52
C LYS A 49 -0.58 -13.44 19.90
N ASP A 50 0.31 -13.47 18.91
CA ASP A 50 1.75 -13.44 19.11
C ASP A 50 2.30 -12.02 19.21
N TYR A 51 1.59 -11.03 18.64
CA TYR A 51 1.96 -9.62 18.71
C TYR A 51 2.15 -9.15 20.16
N LYS A 52 3.30 -8.55 20.45
CA LYS A 52 3.67 -8.04 21.77
C LYS A 52 3.48 -6.53 21.79
N GLY A 53 2.35 -6.09 22.33
CA GLY A 53 2.06 -4.67 22.52
C GLY A 53 0.59 -4.34 22.33
N ASN A 54 0.25 -3.08 22.56
CA ASN A 54 -1.08 -2.58 22.25
C ASN A 54 -1.13 -2.06 20.81
N LEU A 55 -2.02 -2.65 20.02
CA LEU A 55 -2.35 -2.23 18.66
C LEU A 55 -3.50 -1.21 18.61
N LEU A 56 -4.42 -1.23 19.59
CA LEU A 56 -5.61 -0.39 19.56
C LEU A 56 -5.27 1.07 19.81
N TYR A 57 -5.93 1.96 19.07
CA TYR A 57 -5.84 3.42 19.16
C TYR A 57 -4.43 3.95 18.87
N LYS A 58 -3.72 3.27 17.96
CA LYS A 58 -2.45 3.72 17.43
C LYS A 58 -2.50 3.70 15.91
N THR A 59 -1.73 4.60 15.31
CA THR A 59 -1.56 4.68 13.86
C THR A 59 -0.56 3.63 13.39
N PHE A 60 -0.93 2.88 12.36
CA PHE A 60 -0.07 1.91 11.71
C PHE A 60 -0.27 1.94 10.20
N GLY A 61 0.73 1.45 9.47
CA GLY A 61 0.57 0.98 8.10
C GLY A 61 0.18 -0.50 8.08
N ILE A 62 -0.74 -0.90 7.21
CA ILE A 62 -1.06 -2.30 6.95
C ILE A 62 -0.94 -2.55 5.45
N ASN A 63 0.03 -3.38 5.06
CA ASN A 63 0.09 -3.91 3.71
C ASN A 63 -1.07 -4.90 3.52
N THR A 64 -1.86 -4.68 2.48
CA THR A 64 -3.12 -5.37 2.26
C THR A 64 -3.25 -5.81 0.81
N LYS A 65 -3.60 -7.08 0.60
CA LYS A 65 -4.04 -7.62 -0.69
C LYS A 65 -5.53 -7.42 -0.87
N TYR A 66 -5.95 -6.99 -2.05
CA TYR A 66 -7.34 -6.72 -2.39
C TYR A 66 -7.60 -6.76 -3.90
N LYS A 67 -8.87 -6.64 -4.30
CA LYS A 67 -9.27 -6.45 -5.69
C LYS A 67 -9.50 -4.97 -5.98
N GLN A 68 -8.92 -4.47 -7.07
CA GLN A 68 -9.11 -3.09 -7.52
C GLN A 68 -9.81 -3.04 -8.88
N HIS A 69 -10.74 -2.12 -9.05
CA HIS A 69 -11.34 -1.84 -10.34
C HIS A 69 -10.35 -1.00 -11.19
N TYR A 70 -9.90 -1.54 -12.33
CA TYR A 70 -8.78 -0.97 -13.09
C TYR A 70 -9.05 0.48 -13.61
N PRO A 71 -10.22 0.81 -14.19
CA PRO A 71 -10.48 2.19 -14.64
C PRO A 71 -10.76 3.21 -13.52
N THR A 72 -11.37 2.79 -12.41
CA THR A 72 -11.90 3.74 -11.40
C THR A 72 -11.09 3.78 -10.12
N PHE A 73 -10.09 2.91 -9.99
CA PHE A 73 -9.29 2.70 -8.78
C PHE A 73 -10.14 2.40 -7.53
N LYS A 74 -11.41 2.00 -7.69
CA LYS A 74 -12.27 1.59 -6.58
C LYS A 74 -11.74 0.29 -5.99
N ILE A 75 -11.68 0.26 -4.66
CA ILE A 75 -11.21 -0.90 -3.89
C ILE A 75 -12.41 -1.76 -3.48
N ASP A 76 -12.32 -3.08 -3.69
CA ASP A 76 -13.26 -4.03 -3.12
C ASP A 76 -12.96 -4.23 -1.62
N LYS A 77 -13.65 -3.44 -0.78
CA LYS A 77 -13.50 -3.48 0.68
C LYS A 77 -13.99 -4.78 1.31
N SER A 78 -14.68 -5.65 0.57
CA SER A 78 -15.18 -6.92 1.11
C SER A 78 -14.10 -8.01 1.19
N ARG A 79 -12.96 -7.82 0.51
CA ARG A 79 -11.90 -8.82 0.35
C ARG A 79 -10.51 -8.26 0.67
N LEU A 80 -10.36 -7.61 1.81
CA LEU A 80 -9.07 -7.11 2.28
C LEU A 80 -8.35 -8.19 3.09
N LYS A 81 -7.14 -8.56 2.67
CA LYS A 81 -6.30 -9.57 3.32
C LYS A 81 -5.02 -8.95 3.84
N PHE A 82 -4.76 -9.16 5.13
CA PHE A 82 -3.53 -8.75 5.79
C PHE A 82 -2.31 -9.43 5.16
N VAL A 83 -1.26 -8.66 4.91
CA VAL A 83 0.07 -9.15 4.54
C VAL A 83 1.05 -8.89 5.69
N GLU A 84 1.18 -7.63 6.11
CA GLU A 84 2.08 -7.22 7.19
C GLU A 84 1.61 -5.92 7.86
N LEU A 85 2.12 -5.69 9.07
CA LEU A 85 1.93 -4.48 9.85
C LEU A 85 3.26 -3.70 9.86
N ILE A 86 3.18 -2.39 9.67
CA ILE A 86 4.30 -1.48 9.62
C ILE A 86 4.07 -0.40 10.67
N ASP A 87 5.09 -0.16 11.49
CA ASP A 87 5.06 0.95 12.43
C ASP A 87 4.95 2.27 11.65
N TYR A 88 4.00 3.12 12.05
CA TYR A 88 3.89 4.44 11.46
C TYR A 88 4.78 5.40 12.24
N ASP A 89 5.94 5.72 11.65
CA ASP A 89 6.77 6.83 12.08
C ASP A 89 6.57 8.00 11.12
N PRO A 90 5.86 9.07 11.51
CA PRO A 90 5.69 10.25 10.68
C PRO A 90 6.97 11.09 10.58
N THR A 91 8.02 10.75 11.34
CA THR A 91 9.31 11.42 11.24
C THR A 91 10.11 10.79 10.09
N TRP A 92 10.60 11.64 9.19
CA TRP A 92 11.49 11.21 8.12
C TRP A 92 12.90 11.62 8.49
N ASP A 93 13.85 10.72 8.27
CA ASP A 93 15.27 10.98 8.47
C ASP A 93 15.80 11.71 7.23
N GLU A 94 16.01 13.02 7.37
CA GLU A 94 16.49 13.88 6.30
C GLU A 94 17.88 13.49 5.82
N GLU A 95 18.78 13.15 6.74
CA GLU A 95 20.13 12.74 6.41
C GLU A 95 20.12 11.42 5.62
N TYR A 96 19.27 10.47 6.01
CA TYR A 96 19.10 9.22 5.29
C TYR A 96 18.58 9.45 3.86
N LEU A 97 17.53 10.26 3.69
CA LEU A 97 16.98 10.57 2.36
C LEU A 97 17.99 11.30 1.49
N ASP A 98 18.70 12.29 2.02
CA ASP A 98 19.75 13.01 1.29
C ASP A 98 20.87 12.07 0.83
N ASN A 99 21.24 11.11 1.68
CA ASN A 99 22.21 10.09 1.32
C ASN A 99 21.72 9.17 0.19
N LEU A 100 20.45 8.77 0.20
CA LEU A 100 19.86 7.99 -0.89
C LEU A 100 19.79 8.79 -2.19
N ILE A 101 19.33 10.05 -2.13
CA ILE A 101 19.26 10.97 -3.27
C ILE A 101 20.66 11.12 -3.87
N LYS A 102 21.66 11.46 -3.06
CA LYS A 102 23.06 11.63 -3.49
C LYS A 102 23.63 10.38 -4.16
N LYS A 103 23.31 9.19 -3.66
CA LYS A 103 23.71 7.91 -4.28
C LYS A 103 23.03 7.73 -5.64
N ALA A 104 21.74 8.03 -5.75
CA ALA A 104 20.97 7.90 -6.98
C ALA A 104 21.33 8.94 -8.04
N THR A 105 21.65 10.19 -7.65
CA THR A 105 21.96 11.31 -8.55
C THR A 105 23.02 10.96 -9.59
N LYS A 106 24.08 10.25 -9.19
CA LYS A 106 25.17 9.85 -10.10
C LYS A 106 24.71 8.93 -11.23
N ASN A 107 23.77 8.05 -10.95
CA ASN A 107 23.21 7.14 -11.95
C ASN A 107 22.17 7.86 -12.81
N TRP A 108 21.34 8.70 -12.19
CA TRP A 108 20.35 9.52 -12.89
C TRP A 108 20.97 10.56 -13.83
N ALA A 109 22.17 11.05 -13.54
CA ALA A 109 22.90 11.98 -14.41
C ALA A 109 23.31 11.35 -15.76
N LYS A 110 23.38 10.01 -15.85
CA LYS A 110 23.70 9.28 -17.08
C LYS A 110 22.50 9.12 -18.02
N ILE A 111 21.31 9.45 -17.55
CA ILE A 111 20.07 9.38 -18.34
C ILE A 111 19.82 10.77 -18.92
N GLU A 112 20.00 10.90 -20.23
CA GLU A 112 19.81 12.16 -20.97
C GLU A 112 18.36 12.64 -20.87
N ASP A 113 17.40 11.82 -21.31
CA ASP A 113 15.97 12.09 -21.22
C ASP A 113 15.32 11.15 -20.20
N LYS A 114 15.09 11.68 -19.00
CA LYS A 114 14.52 10.95 -17.86
C LYS A 114 13.04 10.63 -18.07
N ASP A 115 12.32 11.51 -18.77
CA ASP A 115 10.90 11.32 -19.02
C ASP A 115 10.68 10.23 -20.07
N THR A 116 11.47 10.22 -21.13
CA THR A 116 11.47 9.13 -22.12
C THR A 116 11.86 7.81 -21.46
N TRP A 117 12.97 7.77 -20.73
CA TRP A 117 13.38 6.56 -20.01
C TRP A 117 12.28 6.04 -19.06
N LEU A 118 11.62 6.93 -18.31
CA LEU A 118 10.54 6.52 -17.41
C LEU A 118 9.32 5.99 -18.17
N ARG A 119 8.99 6.55 -19.35
CA ARG A 119 7.94 6.04 -20.23
C ARG A 119 8.26 4.63 -20.73
N MET A 120 9.50 4.38 -21.16
CA MET A 120 9.97 3.05 -21.59
C MET A 120 9.80 2.02 -20.49
N ILE A 121 10.26 2.32 -19.27
CA ILE A 121 10.18 1.40 -18.13
C ILE A 121 8.73 1.11 -17.73
N ARG A 122 7.82 2.07 -17.92
CA ARG A 122 6.39 1.92 -17.63
C ARG A 122 5.60 1.28 -18.78
N GLY A 123 6.25 0.97 -19.91
CA GLY A 123 5.63 0.31 -21.06
C GLY A 123 4.72 1.23 -21.89
N TYR A 124 4.99 2.54 -21.92
CA TYR A 124 4.20 3.50 -22.70
C TYR A 124 4.60 3.59 -24.19
N GLU A 125 5.61 2.85 -24.65
CA GLU A 125 6.06 2.91 -26.07
C GLU A 125 5.14 2.19 -27.07
N ASP A 126 4.23 1.32 -26.62
CA ASP A 126 3.37 0.54 -27.53
C ASP A 126 2.10 1.29 -28.02
N TYR A 127 2.04 2.61 -27.85
CA TYR A 127 0.88 3.44 -28.22
C TYR A 127 1.27 4.69 -29.02
N GLU A 128 2.03 4.51 -30.11
CA GLU A 128 1.98 5.45 -31.23
C GLU A 128 1.44 4.73 -32.48
N GLU A 129 0.12 4.80 -32.68
CA GLU A 129 -0.56 4.68 -33.98
C GLU A 129 -1.06 6.07 -34.41
#